data_AF-U7PKL4-F1
#
_entry.id   AF-U7PKL4-F1
#
_cell.length_a   1.000
_cell.length_b   1.000
_cell.length_c   1.000
_cell.angle_alpha   90.00
_cell.angle_beta   90.00
_cell.angle_gamma   90.00
#
_symmetry.space_group_name_H-M   'P 1'
#
loop_
_entity.id
_entity.type
_entity.pdbx_description
1 polymer ?
#
loop_
_entity_poly.entity_id
_entity_poly.type
_entity_poly.pdbx_seq_one_letter_code
_entity_poly.pdbx_strand_id
1 'polypeptide(L)'
;MASWRRLPTEIKLAIWGSVAKDAEDDRRTRKLQLDKSQKPVSLAPFAAVALDWQSFFEQVTFRRLFIEDDEVDRFAALVKGPRKKQRLGFIQHLHFHGRLDDYDCSQCSTLPSTEALKRDDERLVVALSALMAVLATWDDTPTGQDRQDRQDRHGGLGGQGPAGLTLELSSSSWSDPYHTIRNFRHYREYPYDAVEDMDETCTAYDRYRVRERDFPNNTHGWEAGVWRQRLAGAASAIGRVLGGEPLGHAMQLARPIQAGVAKQLDNSQVAEIGDVDVAPVKIVHTLMMRRRFYRSIDQRLFQTLVSCTSNGLDEAHMEVWEPESIGRPVAVKPFSNFHHPYGPVLPKASTDVQKIVRSTRLREHVALSYVLDATTIFESAKTQLQAAKDTATDQTSQITGAFWPRITTLALTDICLAPNQPVEYGSRAVRLAAEMITHMPALEILELWYGNKEHGCLFRFESTRRSAAARPVITILTTWDAQPAWWTPELESLWAESAALLSPYPLRVEHRVLPEMLSPTNNRLAPYMRVIGNLVLRDRVIDPVSLYDMVQDPTYAVSWPE
;
A
#
# COMPACT_ATOMS: atom_id res chain seq x y z
N MET A 1 -39.97 0.49 35.30
CA MET A 1 -39.16 0.51 34.07
C MET A 1 -38.21 1.70 34.13
N ALA A 2 -36.91 1.50 33.98
CA ALA A 2 -35.97 2.62 33.81
C ALA A 2 -36.31 3.34 32.49
N SER A 3 -36.51 4.66 32.53
CA SER A 3 -36.64 5.46 31.31
C SER A 3 -35.29 5.52 30.60
N TRP A 4 -35.25 5.47 29.27
CA TRP A 4 -34.02 5.62 28.47
C TRP A 4 -33.18 6.83 28.92
N ARG A 5 -33.85 7.95 29.25
CA ARG A 5 -33.19 9.17 29.73
C ARG A 5 -32.41 9.00 31.04
N ARG A 6 -32.78 8.01 31.86
CA ARG A 6 -32.17 7.71 33.16
C ARG A 6 -31.07 6.64 33.10
N LEU A 7 -30.83 6.01 31.94
CA LEU A 7 -29.74 5.05 31.80
C LEU A 7 -28.39 5.79 31.87
N PRO A 8 -27.39 5.23 32.60
CA PRO A 8 -26.02 5.72 32.55
C PRO A 8 -25.47 5.74 31.12
N THR A 9 -24.54 6.66 30.84
CA THR A 9 -23.96 6.85 29.51
C THR A 9 -23.25 5.57 29.02
N GLU A 10 -22.60 4.85 29.92
CA GLU A 10 -21.90 3.59 29.65
C GLU A 10 -22.85 2.52 29.13
N ILE A 11 -24.06 2.43 29.73
CA ILE A 11 -25.09 1.48 29.29
C ILE A 11 -25.66 1.88 27.93
N LYS A 12 -25.87 3.18 27.69
CA LYS A 12 -26.31 3.67 26.36
C LYS A 12 -25.28 3.36 25.28
N LEU A 13 -23.99 3.64 25.54
CA LEU A 13 -22.90 3.34 24.63
C LEU A 13 -22.76 1.84 24.36
N ALA A 14 -22.92 0.99 25.38
CA ALA A 14 -22.92 -0.46 25.21
C ALA A 14 -24.08 -0.95 24.33
N ILE A 15 -25.29 -0.41 24.53
CA ILE A 15 -26.47 -0.73 23.70
C ILE A 15 -26.24 -0.27 22.26
N TRP A 16 -25.81 0.98 22.04
CA TRP A 16 -25.56 1.49 20.69
C TRP A 16 -24.41 0.76 20.00
N GLY A 17 -23.36 0.40 20.74
CA GLY A 17 -22.26 -0.44 20.25
C GLY A 17 -22.74 -1.81 19.78
N SER A 18 -23.66 -2.44 20.52
CA SER A 18 -24.30 -3.68 20.08
C SER A 18 -25.11 -3.49 18.80
N VAL A 19 -25.93 -2.43 18.72
CA VAL A 19 -26.74 -2.14 17.51
C VAL A 19 -25.87 -1.87 16.29
N ALA A 20 -24.78 -1.12 16.46
CA ALA A 20 -23.83 -0.83 15.40
C ALA A 20 -23.14 -2.11 14.90
N LYS A 21 -22.70 -2.96 15.84
CA LYS A 21 -22.09 -4.25 15.54
C LYS A 21 -23.07 -5.18 14.82
N ASP A 22 -24.30 -5.29 15.27
CA ASP A 22 -25.33 -6.12 14.62
C ASP A 22 -25.60 -5.67 13.18
N ALA A 23 -25.62 -4.35 12.92
CA ALA A 23 -25.77 -3.81 11.57
C ALA A 23 -24.55 -4.05 10.67
N GLU A 24 -23.34 -4.02 11.25
CA GLU A 24 -22.09 -4.35 10.55
C GLU A 24 -22.02 -5.85 10.21
N ASP A 25 -22.38 -6.72 11.17
CA ASP A 25 -22.47 -8.16 10.99
C ASP A 25 -23.55 -8.55 9.95
N ASP A 26 -24.71 -7.88 9.94
CA ASP A 26 -25.74 -8.03 8.90
C ASP A 26 -25.20 -7.64 7.51
N ARG A 27 -24.55 -6.47 7.41
CA ARG A 27 -23.95 -6.01 6.15
C ARG A 27 -22.89 -6.99 5.65
N ARG A 28 -21.98 -7.41 6.54
CA ARG A 28 -20.94 -8.39 6.22
C ARG A 28 -21.55 -9.71 5.78
N THR A 29 -22.48 -10.26 6.55
CA THR A 29 -23.19 -11.51 6.22
C THR A 29 -23.86 -11.44 4.85
N ARG A 30 -24.54 -10.33 4.53
CA ARG A 30 -25.18 -10.14 3.22
C ARG A 30 -24.18 -10.06 2.07
N LYS A 31 -23.09 -9.29 2.23
CA LYS A 31 -22.01 -9.26 1.22
C LYS A 31 -21.40 -10.65 1.04
N LEU A 32 -21.12 -11.36 2.14
CA LEU A 32 -20.63 -12.75 2.12
C LEU A 32 -21.63 -13.69 1.44
N GLN A 33 -22.93 -13.53 1.65
CA GLN A 33 -24.00 -14.36 1.05
C GLN A 33 -24.35 -13.95 -0.38
N LEU A 34 -23.78 -12.86 -0.91
CA LEU A 34 -24.18 -12.27 -2.20
C LEU A 34 -25.68 -11.94 -2.24
N ASP A 35 -26.30 -11.72 -1.09
CA ASP A 35 -27.74 -11.48 -0.97
C ASP A 35 -28.06 -10.04 -1.39
N LYS A 36 -28.64 -9.90 -2.59
CA LYS A 36 -29.15 -8.64 -3.13
C LYS A 36 -30.66 -8.46 -2.92
N SER A 37 -31.35 -9.46 -2.34
CA SER A 37 -32.81 -9.46 -2.21
C SER A 37 -33.31 -8.42 -1.19
N GLN A 38 -32.48 -8.10 -0.21
CA GLN A 38 -32.80 -7.20 0.88
C GLN A 38 -31.65 -6.21 1.11
N LYS A 39 -32.01 -5.00 1.54
CA LYS A 39 -31.02 -3.96 1.87
C LYS A 39 -30.45 -4.21 3.28
N PRO A 40 -29.14 -4.00 3.48
CA PRO A 40 -28.56 -4.09 4.82
C PRO A 40 -29.18 -3.05 5.74
N VAL A 41 -29.16 -3.34 7.04
CA VAL A 41 -29.62 -2.39 8.06
C VAL A 41 -28.82 -1.08 7.93
N SER A 42 -29.52 0.01 7.67
CA SER A 42 -28.91 1.34 7.60
C SER A 42 -28.85 1.96 8.98
N LEU A 43 -27.66 2.41 9.40
CA LEU A 43 -27.48 3.16 10.64
C LEU A 43 -27.85 4.65 10.50
N ALA A 44 -28.01 5.15 9.28
CA ALA A 44 -28.28 6.57 9.04
C ALA A 44 -29.58 7.09 9.72
N PRO A 45 -30.71 6.34 9.75
CA PRO A 45 -31.91 6.79 10.46
C PRO A 45 -31.72 6.95 11.97
N PHE A 46 -30.80 6.18 12.58
CA PHE A 46 -30.53 6.27 14.02
C PHE A 46 -29.94 7.63 14.40
N ALA A 47 -29.17 8.25 13.48
CA ALA A 47 -28.62 9.59 13.67
C ALA A 47 -29.70 10.69 13.71
N ALA A 48 -30.92 10.43 13.25
CA ALA A 48 -32.03 11.40 13.28
C ALA A 48 -32.87 11.34 14.57
N VAL A 49 -32.60 10.38 15.46
CA VAL A 49 -33.44 10.13 16.65
C VAL A 49 -33.26 11.20 17.73
N ALA A 50 -32.01 11.53 18.06
CA ALA A 50 -31.63 12.52 19.08
C ALA A 50 -30.17 12.93 18.89
N LEU A 51 -29.74 14.04 19.52
CA LEU A 51 -28.37 14.56 19.38
C LEU A 51 -27.29 13.60 19.92
N ASP A 52 -27.58 12.86 20.99
CA ASP A 52 -26.67 11.85 21.56
C ASP A 52 -26.55 10.63 20.65
N TRP A 53 -27.66 10.20 20.04
CA TRP A 53 -27.67 9.15 19.01
C TRP A 53 -26.90 9.60 17.76
N GLN A 54 -27.15 10.83 17.30
CA GLN A 54 -26.45 11.44 16.18
C GLN A 54 -24.95 11.41 16.40
N SER A 55 -24.48 11.86 17.57
CA SER A 55 -23.05 11.89 17.90
C SER A 55 -22.41 10.51 17.81
N PHE A 56 -23.09 9.45 18.27
CA PHE A 56 -22.58 8.09 18.19
C PHE A 56 -22.67 7.49 16.77
N PHE A 57 -23.86 7.45 16.17
CA PHE A 57 -24.08 6.73 14.92
C PHE A 57 -23.46 7.43 13.71
N GLU A 58 -23.29 8.76 13.73
CA GLU A 58 -22.54 9.46 12.67
C GLU A 58 -21.06 9.08 12.69
N GLN A 59 -20.44 8.89 13.87
CA GLN A 59 -19.05 8.41 13.97
C GLN A 59 -18.87 7.04 13.32
N VAL A 60 -19.81 6.12 13.58
CA VAL A 60 -19.79 4.79 12.97
C VAL A 60 -20.05 4.85 11.47
N THR A 61 -21.03 5.66 11.04
CA THR A 61 -21.47 5.72 9.64
C THR A 61 -20.44 6.39 8.72
N PHE A 62 -19.78 7.46 9.20
CA PHE A 62 -18.81 8.24 8.41
C PHE A 62 -17.37 7.77 8.56
N ARG A 63 -17.12 6.72 9.36
CA ARG A 63 -15.78 6.16 9.61
C ARG A 63 -15.01 5.86 8.32
N ARG A 64 -15.69 5.26 7.34
CA ARG A 64 -15.14 4.87 6.04
C ARG A 64 -15.97 5.51 4.93
N LEU A 65 -15.32 6.20 4.00
CA LEU A 65 -15.95 6.82 2.83
C LEU A 65 -15.25 6.38 1.55
N PHE A 66 -16.06 6.09 0.54
CA PHE A 66 -15.61 5.84 -0.82
C PHE A 66 -16.11 7.00 -1.70
N ILE A 67 -15.22 7.63 -2.45
CA ILE A 67 -15.56 8.72 -3.36
C ILE A 67 -14.99 8.45 -4.76
N GLU A 68 -15.82 8.67 -5.77
CA GLU A 68 -15.39 8.70 -7.17
C GLU A 68 -14.90 10.10 -7.56
N ASP A 69 -14.16 10.19 -8.66
CA ASP A 69 -13.59 11.45 -9.15
C ASP A 69 -14.64 12.53 -9.48
N ASP A 70 -15.82 12.16 -9.98
CA ASP A 70 -16.94 13.06 -10.26
C ASP A 70 -17.72 13.48 -8.99
N GLU A 71 -17.47 12.81 -7.86
CA GLU A 71 -18.09 13.12 -6.58
C GLU A 71 -17.27 14.12 -5.74
N VAL A 72 -16.05 14.46 -6.15
CA VAL A 72 -15.13 15.34 -5.39
C VAL A 72 -15.75 16.72 -5.12
N ASP A 73 -16.44 17.32 -6.09
CA ASP A 73 -17.10 18.62 -5.90
C ASP A 73 -18.26 18.54 -4.90
N ARG A 74 -19.03 17.45 -4.97
CA ARG A 74 -20.12 17.19 -4.03
C ARG A 74 -19.57 16.95 -2.63
N PHE A 75 -18.50 16.16 -2.51
CA PHE A 75 -17.77 15.96 -1.27
C PHE A 75 -17.28 17.30 -0.70
N ALA A 76 -16.64 18.14 -1.52
CA ALA A 76 -16.17 19.47 -1.13
C ALA A 76 -17.31 20.35 -0.57
N ALA A 77 -18.47 20.37 -1.23
CA ALA A 77 -19.65 21.12 -0.76
C ALA A 77 -20.22 20.54 0.54
N LEU A 78 -20.18 19.22 0.72
CA LEU A 78 -20.64 18.55 1.91
C LEU A 78 -19.73 18.79 3.12
N VAL A 79 -18.43 18.94 2.92
CA VAL A 79 -17.46 19.14 4.03
C VAL A 79 -17.20 20.59 4.41
N LYS A 80 -17.54 21.56 3.55
CA LYS A 80 -17.42 23.00 3.85
C LYS A 80 -18.40 23.44 4.95
N GLY A 81 -17.87 24.04 6.02
CA GLY A 81 -18.62 24.79 7.04
C GLY A 81 -18.21 24.49 8.50
N PRO A 82 -18.41 25.44 9.44
CA PRO A 82 -17.91 25.34 10.82
C PRO A 82 -18.54 24.19 11.62
N ARG A 83 -19.85 23.94 11.49
CA ARG A 83 -20.53 22.78 12.10
C ARG A 83 -20.10 21.45 11.48
N LYS A 84 -19.55 21.47 10.26
CA LYS A 84 -19.22 20.27 9.50
C LYS A 84 -17.78 19.78 9.75
N LYS A 85 -16.91 20.66 10.27
CA LYS A 85 -15.57 20.27 10.78
C LYS A 85 -15.63 19.09 11.76
N GLN A 86 -16.66 19.03 12.61
CA GLN A 86 -16.84 17.90 13.54
C GLN A 86 -17.03 16.56 12.82
N ARG A 87 -17.78 16.53 11.70
CA ARG A 87 -17.99 15.31 10.91
C ARG A 87 -16.74 14.85 10.19
N LEU A 88 -15.82 15.78 9.90
CA LEU A 88 -14.55 15.44 9.27
C LEU A 88 -13.67 14.60 10.19
N GLY A 89 -13.71 14.90 11.49
CA GLY A 89 -13.03 14.07 12.50
C GLY A 89 -13.62 12.66 12.67
N PHE A 90 -14.75 12.34 12.01
CA PHE A 90 -15.29 10.99 12.01
C PHE A 90 -14.67 10.13 10.90
N ILE A 91 -14.19 10.74 9.82
CA ILE A 91 -13.65 10.02 8.67
C ILE A 91 -12.24 9.54 9.02
N GLN A 92 -12.10 8.23 9.18
CA GLN A 92 -10.82 7.58 9.47
C GLN A 92 -10.19 7.00 8.19
N HIS A 93 -11.01 6.61 7.22
CA HIS A 93 -10.56 6.06 5.94
C HIS A 93 -11.36 6.68 4.80
N LEU A 94 -10.67 7.39 3.92
CA LEU A 94 -11.19 7.92 2.67
C LEU A 94 -10.55 7.18 1.50
N HIS A 95 -11.34 6.42 0.76
CA HIS A 95 -10.93 5.73 -0.46
C HIS A 95 -11.36 6.56 -1.66
N PHE A 96 -10.39 7.11 -2.38
CA PHE A 96 -10.59 7.81 -3.65
C PHE A 96 -10.37 6.85 -4.83
N HIS A 97 -11.35 6.83 -5.73
CA HIS A 97 -11.36 6.00 -6.92
C HIS A 97 -11.46 6.83 -8.20
N GLY A 98 -10.39 6.87 -9.00
CA GLY A 98 -10.43 7.45 -10.34
C GLY A 98 -11.17 6.55 -11.31
N ARG A 99 -12.38 6.93 -11.70
CA ARG A 99 -13.27 6.09 -12.50
C ARG A 99 -12.91 6.21 -13.98
N LEU A 100 -12.47 5.09 -14.54
CA LEU A 100 -12.26 4.98 -15.98
C LEU A 100 -13.58 4.74 -16.70
N ASP A 101 -13.64 5.15 -17.96
CA ASP A 101 -14.83 4.96 -18.80
C ASP A 101 -15.22 3.47 -18.87
N ASP A 102 -16.51 3.19 -18.81
CA ASP A 102 -17.05 1.85 -19.08
C ASP A 102 -16.87 1.53 -20.58
N TYR A 103 -16.52 0.28 -20.88
CA TYR A 103 -16.35 -0.19 -22.24
C TYR A 103 -17.18 -1.45 -22.50
N ASP A 104 -17.33 -1.81 -23.77
CA ASP A 104 -18.05 -3.01 -24.18
C ASP A 104 -17.11 -4.08 -24.78
N CYS A 105 -17.68 -5.21 -25.19
CA CYS A 105 -16.93 -6.32 -25.76
C CYS A 105 -16.22 -5.98 -27.08
N SER A 106 -16.57 -4.89 -27.78
CA SER A 106 -15.86 -4.46 -28.99
C SER A 106 -14.48 -3.87 -28.69
N GLN A 107 -14.27 -3.37 -27.46
CA GLN A 107 -13.04 -2.73 -27.02
C GLN A 107 -12.24 -3.58 -26.01
N CYS A 108 -12.87 -4.57 -25.39
CA CYS A 108 -12.27 -5.31 -24.28
C CYS A 108 -10.97 -6.06 -24.59
N SER A 109 -10.68 -6.36 -25.86
CA SER A 109 -9.45 -7.02 -26.32
C SER A 109 -8.48 -6.06 -27.03
N THR A 110 -8.70 -4.76 -26.91
CA THR A 110 -7.83 -3.72 -27.49
C THR A 110 -7.32 -2.80 -26.39
N LEU A 111 -6.17 -2.16 -26.62
CA LEU A 111 -5.69 -1.10 -25.75
C LEU A 111 -6.59 0.15 -25.89
N PRO A 112 -6.75 0.96 -24.84
CA PRO A 112 -7.32 2.30 -24.99
C PRO A 112 -6.50 3.13 -25.98
N SER A 113 -7.15 4.05 -26.71
CA SER A 113 -6.41 4.97 -27.58
C SER A 113 -5.57 5.95 -26.76
N THR A 114 -4.55 6.54 -27.37
CA THR A 114 -3.71 7.57 -26.72
C THR A 114 -4.55 8.73 -26.17
N GLU A 115 -5.60 9.13 -26.87
CA GLU A 115 -6.53 10.18 -26.43
C GLU A 115 -7.37 9.74 -25.23
N ALA A 116 -7.77 8.46 -25.17
CA ALA A 116 -8.47 7.92 -24.00
C ALA A 116 -7.54 7.89 -22.77
N LEU A 117 -6.31 7.39 -22.93
CA LEU A 117 -5.30 7.38 -21.87
C LEU A 117 -5.02 8.79 -21.34
N LYS A 118 -4.88 9.77 -22.24
CA LYS A 118 -4.65 11.17 -21.87
C LYS A 118 -5.84 11.76 -21.10
N ARG A 119 -7.08 11.50 -21.54
CA ARG A 119 -8.29 11.96 -20.83
C ARG A 119 -8.41 11.34 -19.44
N ASP A 120 -8.13 10.04 -19.32
CA ASP A 120 -8.17 9.32 -18.04
C ASP A 120 -7.12 9.88 -17.06
N ASP A 121 -5.90 10.14 -17.56
CA ASP A 121 -4.81 10.75 -16.80
C ASP A 121 -5.17 12.16 -16.31
N GLU A 122 -5.66 13.02 -17.22
CA GLU A 122 -6.11 14.38 -16.89
C GLU A 122 -7.24 14.38 -15.86
N ARG A 123 -8.25 13.51 -16.03
CA ARG A 123 -9.39 13.37 -15.11
C ARG A 123 -8.92 12.97 -13.70
N LEU A 124 -8.06 11.95 -13.60
CA LEU A 124 -7.51 11.49 -12.32
C LEU A 124 -6.73 12.61 -11.63
N VAL A 125 -5.82 13.28 -12.35
CA VAL A 125 -4.96 14.33 -11.80
C VAL A 125 -5.77 15.54 -11.33
N VAL A 126 -6.75 15.98 -12.11
CA VAL A 126 -7.62 17.12 -11.75
C VAL A 126 -8.46 16.81 -10.51
N ALA A 127 -9.12 15.65 -10.48
CA ALA A 127 -9.96 15.26 -9.36
C ALA A 127 -9.15 15.06 -8.07
N LEU A 128 -7.99 14.41 -8.17
CA LEU A 128 -7.10 14.22 -7.03
C LEU A 128 -6.52 15.55 -6.52
N SER A 129 -6.15 16.47 -7.42
CA SER A 129 -5.69 17.81 -7.03
C SER A 129 -6.79 18.59 -6.30
N ALA A 130 -8.03 18.53 -6.79
CA ALA A 130 -9.18 19.13 -6.12
C ALA A 130 -9.43 18.50 -4.75
N LEU A 131 -9.33 17.18 -4.63
CA LEU A 131 -9.45 16.48 -3.35
C LEU A 131 -8.35 16.92 -2.37
N MET A 132 -7.09 16.96 -2.80
CA MET A 132 -5.98 17.41 -1.96
C MET A 132 -6.16 18.86 -1.50
N ALA A 133 -6.67 19.74 -2.36
CA ALA A 133 -7.02 21.10 -1.97
C ALA A 133 -8.13 21.15 -0.92
N VAL A 134 -9.14 20.28 -1.01
CA VAL A 134 -10.18 20.14 0.01
C VAL A 134 -9.57 19.68 1.33
N LEU A 135 -8.77 18.62 1.32
CA LEU A 135 -8.12 18.06 2.53
C LEU A 135 -7.14 19.06 3.16
N ALA A 136 -6.47 19.90 2.38
CA ALA A 136 -5.58 20.95 2.88
C ALA A 136 -6.31 22.01 3.71
N THR A 137 -7.62 22.22 3.49
CA THR A 137 -8.42 23.15 4.31
C THR A 137 -8.80 22.59 5.68
N TRP A 138 -8.46 21.32 5.95
CA TRP A 138 -8.78 20.65 7.20
C TRP A 138 -7.60 20.83 8.16
N ASP A 139 -7.72 21.81 9.06
CA ASP A 139 -6.74 22.03 10.12
C ASP A 139 -6.89 20.98 11.22
N ASP A 140 -5.85 20.15 11.38
CA ASP A 140 -5.64 19.29 12.54
C ASP A 140 -4.94 20.05 13.67
N THR A 141 -5.57 21.11 14.18
CA THR A 141 -5.24 21.56 15.55
C THR A 141 -6.19 20.85 16.50
N PRO A 142 -5.77 19.76 17.17
CA PRO A 142 -6.43 19.32 18.38
C PRO A 142 -6.46 20.53 19.33
N THR A 143 -7.64 20.98 19.72
CA THR A 143 -7.76 21.80 20.93
C THR A 143 -7.10 21.02 22.06
N GLY A 144 -6.15 21.63 22.77
CA GLY A 144 -5.16 20.93 23.63
C GLY A 144 -5.68 19.95 24.68
N GLN A 145 -6.99 19.88 24.93
CA GLN A 145 -7.64 18.85 25.76
C GLN A 145 -7.63 17.45 25.11
N ASP A 146 -7.58 17.37 23.79
CA ASP A 146 -7.66 16.10 23.05
C ASP A 146 -6.39 15.24 23.19
N ARG A 147 -5.21 15.83 23.41
CA ARG A 147 -3.96 15.05 23.48
C ARG A 147 -3.85 14.20 24.74
N GLN A 148 -4.45 14.64 25.85
CA GLN A 148 -4.44 13.89 27.11
C GLN A 148 -5.49 12.76 27.08
N ASP A 149 -6.69 13.04 26.60
CA ASP A 149 -7.73 12.01 26.42
C ASP A 149 -7.38 10.96 25.34
N ARG A 150 -6.50 11.30 24.37
CA ARG A 150 -6.07 10.40 23.28
C ARG A 150 -5.08 9.31 23.72
N GLN A 151 -4.27 9.54 24.75
CA GLN A 151 -3.38 8.50 25.29
C GLN A 151 -4.15 7.47 26.13
N ASP A 152 -5.23 7.89 26.79
CA ASP A 152 -6.01 7.04 27.69
C ASP A 152 -7.02 6.13 26.96
N ARG A 153 -7.30 6.36 25.67
CA ARG A 153 -8.22 5.53 24.86
C ARG A 153 -7.61 4.27 24.27
N HIS A 154 -6.35 3.94 24.59
CA HIS A 154 -5.74 2.65 24.26
C HIS A 154 -6.39 1.42 24.93
N GLY A 155 -7.49 1.58 25.69
CA GLY A 155 -8.21 0.50 26.37
C GLY A 155 -9.55 0.06 25.77
N GLY A 156 -10.00 0.59 24.62
CA GLY A 156 -11.35 0.33 24.08
C GLY A 156 -11.35 -0.42 22.74
N LEU A 157 -11.92 -1.63 22.76
CA LEU A 157 -12.30 -2.52 21.64
C LEU A 157 -12.16 -1.93 20.21
N GLY A 158 -11.10 -2.30 19.49
CA GLY A 158 -11.13 -2.46 18.03
C GLY A 158 -10.45 -1.41 17.14
N GLY A 159 -9.84 -0.35 17.68
CA GLY A 159 -9.20 0.70 16.86
C GLY A 159 -7.70 0.84 17.11
N GLN A 160 -6.87 -0.04 16.55
CA GLN A 160 -5.42 0.20 16.47
C GLN A 160 -5.13 1.12 15.27
N GLY A 161 -5.19 2.43 15.46
CA GLY A 161 -4.74 3.39 14.45
C GLY A 161 -4.65 4.80 15.04
N PRO A 162 -3.58 5.57 14.78
CA PRO A 162 -3.47 6.96 15.21
C PRO A 162 -4.66 7.76 14.66
N ALA A 163 -5.08 8.79 15.40
CA ALA A 163 -6.30 9.57 15.18
C ALA A 163 -6.34 10.43 13.89
N GLY A 164 -5.73 9.97 12.82
CA GLY A 164 -5.58 10.63 11.53
C GLY A 164 -6.34 9.95 10.38
N LEU A 165 -6.40 10.64 9.24
CA LEU A 165 -7.07 10.15 8.04
C LEU A 165 -6.16 9.21 7.24
N THR A 166 -6.66 8.03 6.91
CA THR A 166 -6.11 7.15 5.86
C THR A 166 -6.69 7.55 4.51
N LEU A 167 -5.85 7.96 3.57
CA LEU A 167 -6.20 8.21 2.18
C LEU A 167 -5.76 7.02 1.32
N GLU A 168 -6.72 6.26 0.80
CA GLU A 168 -6.48 5.17 -0.15
C GLU A 168 -6.75 5.63 -1.59
N LEU A 169 -5.88 5.27 -2.52
CA LEU A 169 -6.00 5.60 -3.94
C LEU A 169 -6.14 4.36 -4.81
N SER A 170 -7.00 4.46 -5.83
CA SER A 170 -7.24 3.43 -6.83
C SER A 170 -7.80 4.02 -8.12
N SER A 171 -7.76 3.27 -9.22
CA SER A 171 -8.45 3.66 -10.46
C SER A 171 -8.82 2.44 -11.30
N SER A 172 -10.05 2.33 -11.79
CA SER A 172 -10.45 1.26 -12.71
C SER A 172 -11.73 1.57 -13.46
N SER A 173 -12.09 0.72 -14.41
CA SER A 173 -13.42 0.72 -15.02
C SER A 173 -14.34 -0.21 -14.25
N TRP A 174 -15.55 0.22 -13.93
CA TRP A 174 -16.54 -0.68 -13.31
C TRP A 174 -16.99 -1.79 -14.26
N SER A 175 -16.74 -1.63 -15.56
CA SER A 175 -16.97 -2.65 -16.57
C SER A 175 -15.90 -3.75 -16.61
N ASP A 176 -14.70 -3.53 -16.03
CA ASP A 176 -13.58 -4.49 -16.06
C ASP A 176 -13.98 -5.95 -15.78
N PRO A 177 -14.71 -6.29 -14.68
CA PRO A 177 -15.01 -7.68 -14.33
C PRO A 177 -16.10 -8.35 -15.18
N TYR A 178 -16.53 -7.73 -16.28
CA TYR A 178 -17.58 -8.27 -17.16
C TYR A 178 -17.09 -8.63 -18.57
N HIS A 179 -15.78 -8.53 -18.83
CA HIS A 179 -15.20 -8.71 -20.17
C HIS A 179 -14.13 -9.81 -20.22
N THR A 180 -13.11 -9.64 -21.08
CA THR A 180 -12.00 -10.58 -21.27
C THR A 180 -11.27 -10.90 -19.95
N ILE A 181 -10.97 -9.87 -19.15
CA ILE A 181 -10.34 -10.04 -17.83
C ILE A 181 -11.42 -10.06 -16.77
N ARG A 182 -11.86 -11.27 -16.41
CA ARG A 182 -12.92 -11.45 -15.43
C ARG A 182 -12.33 -11.71 -14.04
N ASN A 183 -12.34 -10.68 -13.20
CA ASN A 183 -11.88 -10.79 -11.81
C ASN A 183 -12.92 -10.20 -10.86
N PHE A 184 -13.55 -11.07 -10.08
CA PHE A 184 -14.63 -10.69 -9.18
C PHE A 184 -14.23 -9.69 -8.09
N ARG A 185 -12.94 -9.51 -7.83
CA ARG A 185 -12.43 -8.53 -6.85
C ARG A 185 -12.60 -7.08 -7.30
N HIS A 186 -12.89 -6.85 -8.59
CA HIS A 186 -13.23 -5.54 -9.12
C HIS A 186 -14.73 -5.25 -8.97
N TYR A 187 -15.54 -6.21 -8.55
CA TYR A 187 -16.95 -5.93 -8.29
C TYR A 187 -17.06 -4.93 -7.15
N ARG A 188 -17.88 -3.89 -7.36
CA ARG A 188 -18.19 -2.89 -6.33
C ARG A 188 -18.77 -3.52 -5.05
N GLU A 189 -19.40 -4.69 -5.17
CA GLU A 189 -19.93 -5.44 -4.02
C GLU A 189 -18.89 -6.30 -3.27
N TYR A 190 -17.64 -6.41 -3.73
CA TYR A 190 -16.63 -7.26 -3.09
C TYR A 190 -16.42 -6.82 -1.62
N PRO A 191 -16.50 -7.74 -0.64
CA PRO A 191 -16.64 -7.34 0.77
C PRO A 191 -15.40 -6.75 1.42
N TYR A 192 -14.20 -7.12 1.00
CA TYR A 192 -12.99 -6.91 1.78
C TYR A 192 -12.37 -5.52 1.59
N ASP A 193 -13.08 -4.46 2.00
CA ASP A 193 -12.61 -3.07 1.86
C ASP A 193 -11.48 -2.73 2.83
N ALA A 194 -11.53 -3.26 4.04
CA ALA A 194 -10.48 -3.18 5.05
C ALA A 194 -10.23 -4.55 5.70
N VAL A 195 -9.16 -4.64 6.50
CA VAL A 195 -8.80 -5.85 7.25
C VAL A 195 -9.94 -6.34 8.15
N GLU A 196 -10.72 -5.41 8.72
CA GLU A 196 -11.88 -5.72 9.57
C GLU A 196 -13.04 -6.40 8.82
N ASP A 197 -13.11 -6.28 7.50
CA ASP A 197 -14.14 -6.94 6.69
C ASP A 197 -13.75 -8.40 6.36
N MET A 198 -12.46 -8.75 6.46
CA MET A 198 -11.94 -10.08 6.14
C MET A 198 -12.54 -11.15 7.05
N ASP A 199 -12.81 -12.33 6.52
CA ASP A 199 -13.26 -13.48 7.31
C ASP A 199 -12.19 -14.57 7.37
N GLU A 200 -11.98 -15.12 8.56
CA GLU A 200 -10.93 -16.12 8.82
C GLU A 200 -11.04 -17.36 7.92
N THR A 201 -12.26 -17.66 7.45
CA THR A 201 -12.59 -18.86 6.67
C THR A 201 -12.56 -18.67 5.16
N CYS A 202 -12.33 -17.46 4.65
CA CYS A 202 -12.39 -17.20 3.21
C CYS A 202 -13.71 -17.50 2.51
N THR A 203 -14.80 -17.43 3.26
CA THR A 203 -16.16 -17.69 2.78
C THR A 203 -16.54 -16.78 1.62
N ALA A 204 -16.18 -15.49 1.66
CA ALA A 204 -16.51 -14.60 0.54
C ALA A 204 -15.75 -15.01 -0.72
N TYR A 205 -14.43 -15.12 -0.62
CA TYR A 205 -13.58 -15.53 -1.72
C TYR A 205 -14.10 -16.82 -2.37
N ASP A 206 -14.36 -17.86 -1.57
CA ASP A 206 -14.87 -19.14 -2.06
C ASP A 206 -16.24 -19.03 -2.75
N ARG A 207 -17.15 -18.22 -2.21
CA ARG A 207 -18.47 -18.00 -2.82
C ARG A 207 -18.41 -17.23 -4.11
N TYR A 208 -17.58 -16.19 -4.21
CA TYR A 208 -17.36 -15.50 -5.48
C TYR A 208 -16.72 -16.44 -6.49
N ARG A 209 -15.74 -17.25 -6.10
CA ARG A 209 -15.14 -18.27 -6.97
C ARG A 209 -16.17 -19.29 -7.47
N VAL A 210 -17.08 -19.76 -6.61
CA VAL A 210 -18.20 -20.62 -6.99
C VAL A 210 -19.19 -19.91 -7.91
N ARG A 211 -19.55 -18.65 -7.61
CA ARG A 211 -20.43 -17.82 -8.48
C ARG A 211 -19.83 -17.63 -9.87
N GLU A 212 -18.52 -17.40 -9.95
CA GLU A 212 -17.80 -17.30 -11.22
C GLU A 212 -17.80 -18.62 -11.97
N ARG A 213 -17.61 -19.74 -11.25
CA ARG A 213 -17.73 -21.09 -11.79
C ARG A 213 -19.12 -21.36 -12.37
N ASP A 214 -20.16 -21.00 -11.65
CA ASP A 214 -21.54 -21.28 -12.04
C ASP A 214 -22.11 -20.23 -13.00
N PHE A 215 -21.31 -19.21 -13.35
CA PHE A 215 -21.77 -18.17 -14.27
C PHE A 215 -21.96 -18.76 -15.68
N PRO A 216 -23.17 -18.64 -16.26
CA PRO A 216 -23.56 -19.38 -17.46
C PRO A 216 -22.91 -18.89 -18.76
N ASN A 217 -22.05 -17.87 -18.71
CA ASN A 217 -21.58 -17.17 -19.89
C ASN A 217 -20.19 -17.64 -20.31
N ASN A 218 -20.07 -18.05 -21.57
CA ASN A 218 -18.81 -18.42 -22.21
C ASN A 218 -18.10 -17.25 -22.90
N THR A 219 -18.45 -16.01 -22.54
CA THR A 219 -17.83 -14.83 -23.16
C THR A 219 -16.33 -14.93 -23.02
N HIS A 220 -15.63 -14.58 -24.09
CA HIS A 220 -14.18 -14.49 -24.08
C HIS A 220 -13.43 -15.80 -23.74
N GLY A 221 -14.07 -16.98 -23.85
CA GLY A 221 -13.41 -18.26 -23.60
C GLY A 221 -13.41 -18.72 -22.14
N TRP A 222 -14.24 -18.11 -21.30
CA TRP A 222 -14.47 -18.55 -19.93
C TRP A 222 -15.39 -19.78 -19.91
N GLU A 223 -14.99 -20.86 -19.25
CA GLU A 223 -15.83 -22.04 -19.02
C GLU A 223 -15.74 -22.43 -17.56
N ALA A 224 -16.88 -22.51 -16.88
CA ALA A 224 -16.96 -22.88 -15.48
C ALA A 224 -15.98 -22.07 -14.59
N GLY A 225 -15.91 -20.74 -14.77
CA GLY A 225 -15.06 -19.84 -13.98
C GLY A 225 -13.56 -19.97 -14.25
N VAL A 226 -13.18 -20.74 -15.28
CA VAL A 226 -11.79 -20.90 -15.73
C VAL A 226 -11.67 -20.36 -17.14
N TRP A 227 -10.66 -19.55 -17.40
CA TRP A 227 -10.35 -19.13 -18.77
C TRP A 227 -9.69 -20.28 -19.53
N ARG A 228 -10.39 -20.87 -20.51
CA ARG A 228 -9.92 -22.07 -21.22
C ARG A 228 -9.43 -21.81 -22.63
N GLN A 229 -9.90 -20.75 -23.28
CA GLN A 229 -9.55 -20.45 -24.66
C GLN A 229 -8.57 -19.27 -24.74
N ARG A 230 -7.39 -19.49 -25.34
CA ARG A 230 -6.43 -18.42 -25.64
C ARG A 230 -7.06 -17.46 -26.66
N LEU A 231 -7.42 -16.26 -26.24
CA LEU A 231 -7.92 -15.23 -27.14
C LEU A 231 -6.79 -14.45 -27.81
N ALA A 232 -6.96 -14.17 -29.09
CA ALA A 232 -6.22 -13.08 -29.74
C ALA A 232 -6.53 -11.76 -28.99
N GLY A 233 -5.48 -11.01 -28.64
CA GLY A 233 -5.62 -9.73 -27.93
C GLY A 233 -5.70 -9.82 -26.39
N ALA A 234 -5.52 -11.00 -25.79
CA ALA A 234 -5.48 -11.13 -24.33
C ALA A 234 -4.49 -10.14 -23.67
N ALA A 235 -3.31 -9.99 -24.24
CA ALA A 235 -2.33 -9.03 -23.74
C ALA A 235 -2.79 -7.56 -23.81
N SER A 236 -3.56 -7.21 -24.85
CA SER A 236 -4.19 -5.89 -24.97
C SER A 236 -5.34 -5.71 -23.98
N ALA A 237 -6.14 -6.74 -23.75
CA ALA A 237 -7.17 -6.74 -22.70
C ALA A 237 -6.56 -6.50 -21.32
N ILE A 238 -5.42 -7.13 -21.06
CA ILE A 238 -4.71 -6.96 -19.80
C ILE A 238 -4.10 -5.55 -19.71
N GLY A 239 -3.47 -5.08 -20.79
CA GLY A 239 -2.96 -3.72 -20.88
C GLY A 239 -4.05 -2.65 -20.74
N ARG A 240 -5.31 -2.97 -21.06
CA ARG A 240 -6.48 -2.12 -20.78
C ARG A 240 -6.84 -2.10 -19.29
N VAL A 241 -6.97 -3.26 -18.66
CA VAL A 241 -7.43 -3.32 -17.25
C VAL A 241 -6.33 -2.84 -16.29
N LEU A 242 -5.12 -3.38 -16.42
CA LEU A 242 -4.01 -3.11 -15.50
C LEU A 242 -3.16 -1.92 -15.93
N GLY A 243 -3.17 -1.56 -17.22
CA GLY A 243 -2.44 -0.42 -17.75
C GLY A 243 -1.00 -0.75 -18.16
N GLY A 244 -0.71 -0.63 -19.45
CA GLY A 244 0.68 -0.63 -19.93
C GLY A 244 1.43 0.67 -19.60
N GLU A 245 0.71 1.80 -19.53
CA GLU A 245 1.22 3.08 -19.06
C GLU A 245 0.50 3.46 -17.75
N PRO A 246 1.25 3.77 -16.66
CA PRO A 246 0.67 4.21 -15.40
C PRO A 246 -0.02 5.58 -15.53
N LEU A 247 -1.15 5.75 -14.85
CA LEU A 247 -1.86 7.04 -14.74
C LEU A 247 -1.17 7.97 -13.73
N GLY A 248 -1.41 9.28 -13.84
CA GLY A 248 -0.75 10.31 -13.06
C GLY A 248 0.55 10.83 -13.67
N HIS A 249 0.86 10.48 -14.92
CA HIS A 249 2.10 10.92 -15.56
C HIS A 249 2.09 12.44 -15.81
N ALA A 250 0.94 13.03 -16.15
CA ALA A 250 0.84 14.47 -16.38
C ALA A 250 0.99 15.31 -15.10
N MET A 251 0.81 14.77 -13.89
CA MET A 251 0.97 15.56 -12.66
C MET A 251 2.41 16.03 -12.43
N GLN A 252 3.42 15.40 -13.06
CA GLN A 252 4.77 15.97 -13.10
C GLN A 252 4.86 17.22 -13.97
N LEU A 253 4.05 17.29 -15.04
CA LEU A 253 4.00 18.43 -15.94
C LEU A 253 3.05 19.53 -15.39
N ALA A 254 1.99 19.14 -14.71
CA ALA A 254 1.02 20.02 -14.09
C ALA A 254 1.25 20.06 -12.57
N ARG A 255 2.18 20.91 -12.10
CA ARG A 255 2.24 21.28 -10.68
C ARG A 255 0.84 21.71 -10.21
N PRO A 256 0.38 21.37 -9.00
CA PRO A 256 -1.04 21.44 -8.67
C PRO A 256 -1.55 22.89 -8.68
N ILE A 257 -2.15 23.27 -9.80
CA ILE A 257 -2.82 24.56 -9.96
C ILE A 257 -4.03 24.54 -9.03
N GLN A 258 -4.23 25.60 -8.23
CA GLN A 258 -5.49 25.84 -7.53
C GLN A 258 -6.64 25.56 -8.50
N ALA A 259 -7.54 24.64 -8.13
CA ALA A 259 -8.63 24.12 -8.96
C ALA A 259 -9.60 25.17 -9.56
N GLY A 260 -9.33 26.48 -9.44
CA GLY A 260 -10.04 27.56 -10.10
C GLY A 260 -9.45 28.10 -11.41
N VAL A 261 -8.20 27.75 -11.80
CA VAL A 261 -7.53 28.43 -12.95
C VAL A 261 -7.29 27.54 -14.17
N ALA A 262 -7.49 26.22 -14.08
CA ALA A 262 -7.24 25.29 -15.20
C ALA A 262 -8.19 25.44 -16.40
N LYS A 263 -9.21 26.32 -16.35
CA LYS A 263 -10.07 26.61 -17.51
C LYS A 263 -9.52 27.66 -18.49
N GLN A 264 -8.32 28.23 -18.28
CA GLN A 264 -7.85 29.34 -19.12
C GLN A 264 -6.36 29.34 -19.54
N LEU A 265 -5.67 28.19 -19.58
CA LEU A 265 -4.27 28.17 -20.01
C LEU A 265 -4.06 27.32 -21.27
N ASP A 266 -3.63 27.99 -22.34
CA ASP A 266 -3.09 27.43 -23.57
C ASP A 266 -1.73 26.76 -23.29
N ASN A 267 -1.45 25.65 -23.98
CA ASN A 267 -0.37 24.69 -23.74
C ASN A 267 1.06 25.25 -23.85
N SER A 268 1.23 26.54 -24.16
CA SER A 268 2.54 27.17 -24.39
C SER A 268 3.22 27.74 -23.14
N GLN A 269 2.57 27.77 -21.96
CA GLN A 269 3.12 28.39 -20.74
C GLN A 269 3.57 27.42 -19.63
N VAL A 270 3.64 26.11 -19.90
CA VAL A 270 3.95 25.08 -18.88
C VAL A 270 5.44 25.08 -18.45
N ALA A 271 6.33 25.80 -19.13
CA ALA A 271 7.77 25.69 -18.92
C ALA A 271 8.37 26.51 -17.75
N GLU A 272 7.65 27.46 -17.13
CA GLU A 272 8.23 28.35 -16.10
C GLU A 272 7.54 28.31 -14.72
N ILE A 273 6.71 27.31 -14.44
CA ILE A 273 6.11 27.19 -13.11
C ILE A 273 7.08 26.47 -12.17
N GLY A 274 7.93 27.25 -11.51
CA GLY A 274 8.64 26.87 -10.28
C GLY A 274 7.68 26.61 -9.12
N ASP A 275 8.18 26.02 -8.03
CA ASP A 275 7.48 25.66 -6.79
C ASP A 275 6.09 26.29 -6.59
N VAL A 276 5.04 25.56 -6.99
CA VAL A 276 3.69 25.85 -6.51
C VAL A 276 3.59 25.23 -5.12
N ASP A 277 3.54 26.08 -4.10
CA ASP A 277 3.22 25.74 -2.72
C ASP A 277 1.81 25.13 -2.66
N VAL A 278 1.73 23.80 -2.78
CA VAL A 278 0.54 23.07 -2.34
C VAL A 278 0.49 23.23 -0.84
N ALA A 279 -0.57 23.87 -0.31
CA ALA A 279 -0.77 23.97 1.12
C ALA A 279 -0.66 22.57 1.75
N PRO A 280 0.18 22.38 2.79
CA PRO A 280 0.47 21.06 3.31
C PRO A 280 -0.79 20.41 3.86
N VAL A 281 -1.08 19.19 3.41
CA VAL A 281 -2.22 18.39 3.87
C VAL A 281 -1.83 17.67 5.17
N LYS A 282 -2.19 18.26 6.30
CA LYS A 282 -1.79 17.75 7.64
C LYS A 282 -2.70 16.64 8.18
N ILE A 283 -3.93 16.54 7.68
CA ILE A 283 -4.92 15.56 8.15
C ILE A 283 -4.61 14.12 7.72
N VAL A 284 -3.90 13.94 6.61
CA VAL A 284 -3.57 12.62 6.07
C VAL A 284 -2.37 12.06 6.81
N HIS A 285 -2.62 11.01 7.60
CA HIS A 285 -1.59 10.31 8.38
C HIS A 285 -1.16 9.00 7.72
N THR A 286 -2.05 8.39 6.94
CA THR A 286 -1.72 7.20 6.14
C THR A 286 -2.06 7.45 4.69
N LEU A 287 -1.10 7.25 3.78
CA LEU A 287 -1.34 7.23 2.34
C LEU A 287 -1.17 5.81 1.82
N MET A 288 -2.18 5.25 1.16
CA MET A 288 -2.21 3.83 0.79
C MET A 288 -2.57 3.64 -0.70
N MET A 289 -1.84 2.76 -1.38
CA MET A 289 -2.20 2.17 -2.67
C MET A 289 -2.03 0.66 -2.55
N ARG A 290 -3.14 -0.09 -2.54
CA ARG A 290 -3.12 -1.55 -2.42
C ARG A 290 -2.98 -2.22 -3.78
N ARG A 291 -2.54 -3.48 -3.79
CA ARG A 291 -2.70 -4.40 -4.92
C ARG A 291 -4.13 -4.91 -4.96
N ARG A 292 -5.09 -4.02 -5.14
CA ARG A 292 -6.39 -4.36 -5.75
C ARG A 292 -6.24 -4.06 -7.23
N PHE A 293 -6.72 -4.96 -8.10
CA PHE A 293 -6.53 -5.08 -9.56
C PHE A 293 -6.99 -3.88 -10.41
N TYR A 294 -6.74 -2.72 -9.89
CA TYR A 294 -6.94 -1.41 -10.44
C TYR A 294 -5.77 -1.09 -11.38
N ARG A 295 -6.03 -0.13 -12.24
CA ARG A 295 -5.09 0.49 -13.15
C ARG A 295 -3.83 0.94 -12.40
N SER A 296 -2.66 0.70 -12.99
CA SER A 296 -1.40 1.20 -12.46
C SER A 296 -1.41 2.73 -12.33
N ILE A 297 -0.91 3.23 -11.20
CA ILE A 297 -0.67 4.65 -10.94
C ILE A 297 0.85 4.91 -10.91
N ASP A 298 1.32 5.98 -11.54
CA ASP A 298 2.73 6.34 -11.63
C ASP A 298 3.28 6.60 -10.22
N GLN A 299 4.41 5.98 -9.91
CA GLN A 299 5.11 6.14 -8.64
C GLN A 299 5.45 7.60 -8.32
N ARG A 300 5.65 8.44 -9.34
CA ARG A 300 5.97 9.86 -9.19
C ARG A 300 4.74 10.66 -8.73
N LEU A 301 3.53 10.23 -9.06
CA LEU A 301 2.30 10.77 -8.45
C LEU A 301 2.30 10.46 -6.95
N PHE A 302 2.58 9.21 -6.56
CA PHE A 302 2.68 8.82 -5.15
C PHE A 302 3.73 9.65 -4.40
N GLN A 303 4.92 9.87 -4.98
CA GLN A 303 5.96 10.74 -4.41
C GLN A 303 5.49 12.18 -4.21
N THR A 304 4.73 12.72 -5.17
CA THR A 304 4.18 14.07 -5.08
C THR A 304 3.20 14.17 -3.92
N LEU A 305 2.33 13.18 -3.75
CA LEU A 305 1.39 13.13 -2.63
C LEU A 305 2.08 13.01 -1.28
N VAL A 306 3.09 12.13 -1.15
CA VAL A 306 3.92 12.00 0.06
C VAL A 306 4.57 13.34 0.42
N SER A 307 4.99 14.12 -0.59
CA SER A 307 5.57 15.44 -0.38
C SER A 307 4.52 16.43 0.12
N CYS A 308 3.31 16.44 -0.48
CA CYS A 308 2.19 17.29 -0.06
C CYS A 308 1.66 16.97 1.35
N THR A 309 1.76 15.72 1.80
CA THR A 309 1.29 15.27 3.13
C THR A 309 2.41 15.20 4.18
N SER A 310 3.64 15.58 3.84
CA SER A 310 4.85 15.32 4.63
C SER A 310 4.81 15.76 6.11
N ASN A 311 4.03 16.79 6.44
CA ASN A 311 3.89 17.31 7.81
C ASN A 311 2.92 16.53 8.71
N GLY A 312 2.02 15.72 8.14
CA GLY A 312 1.03 14.91 8.88
C GLY A 312 1.14 13.41 8.64
N LEU A 313 1.78 13.02 7.54
CA LEU A 313 1.93 11.62 7.15
C LEU A 313 2.81 10.88 8.17
N ASP A 314 2.30 9.80 8.74
CA ASP A 314 3.03 8.83 9.56
C ASP A 314 3.47 7.63 8.71
N GLU A 315 2.57 7.14 7.86
CA GLU A 315 2.73 5.91 7.06
C GLU A 315 2.40 6.15 5.59
N ALA A 316 3.25 5.62 4.70
CA ALA A 316 3.01 5.59 3.26
C ALA A 316 3.20 4.15 2.78
N HIS A 317 2.15 3.58 2.20
CA HIS A 317 2.11 2.22 1.71
C HIS A 317 1.76 2.22 0.22
N MET A 318 2.64 1.67 -0.61
CA MET A 318 2.42 1.55 -2.05
C MET A 318 2.78 0.14 -2.50
N GLU A 319 1.80 -0.57 -3.03
CA GLU A 319 2.00 -1.87 -3.68
C GLU A 319 2.11 -1.66 -5.21
N VAL A 320 3.26 -2.03 -5.77
CA VAL A 320 3.53 -1.89 -7.22
C VAL A 320 2.97 -3.10 -8.00
N TRP A 321 2.39 -2.84 -9.18
CA TRP A 321 1.92 -3.85 -10.13
C TRP A 321 3.01 -4.32 -11.09
N GLU A 322 2.97 -5.59 -11.49
CA GLU A 322 3.93 -6.18 -12.44
C GLU A 322 3.24 -6.67 -13.74
N PRO A 323 3.62 -6.14 -14.91
CA PRO A 323 3.16 -6.63 -16.21
C PRO A 323 3.75 -7.97 -16.67
N GLU A 324 4.63 -8.64 -15.92
CA GLU A 324 5.13 -9.98 -16.28
C GLU A 324 4.30 -11.12 -15.68
N SER A 325 3.51 -10.83 -14.65
CA SER A 325 2.41 -11.70 -14.21
C SER A 325 1.29 -11.82 -15.26
N ILE A 326 1.50 -11.23 -16.44
CA ILE A 326 0.62 -11.00 -17.59
C ILE A 326 1.44 -11.47 -18.81
N GLY A 327 0.97 -12.48 -19.55
CA GLY A 327 1.69 -12.96 -20.74
C GLY A 327 2.07 -11.78 -21.66
N ARG A 328 3.35 -11.72 -22.07
CA ARG A 328 3.93 -10.59 -22.81
C ARG A 328 3.02 -10.12 -23.95
N PRO A 329 2.64 -8.83 -24.02
CA PRO A 329 2.06 -8.26 -25.22
C PRO A 329 3.09 -8.26 -26.35
N VAL A 330 2.83 -9.08 -27.37
CA VAL A 330 3.49 -8.98 -28.66
C VAL A 330 3.28 -7.54 -29.18
N ALA A 331 4.40 -6.83 -29.39
CA ALA A 331 4.51 -5.55 -30.09
C ALA A 331 4.32 -4.21 -29.33
N VAL A 332 4.47 -4.17 -27.99
CA VAL A 332 4.97 -2.92 -27.38
C VAL A 332 6.48 -2.91 -27.60
N LYS A 333 7.01 -1.83 -28.19
CA LYS A 333 8.46 -1.65 -28.43
C LYS A 333 9.24 -2.14 -27.21
N PRO A 334 10.35 -2.88 -27.40
CA PRO A 334 11.12 -3.35 -26.28
C PRO A 334 11.53 -2.13 -25.46
N PHE A 335 10.96 -2.01 -24.25
CA PHE A 335 11.46 -1.18 -23.16
C PHE A 335 12.84 -1.72 -22.73
N SER A 336 13.75 -1.80 -23.69
CA SER A 336 15.05 -2.46 -23.68
C SER A 336 16.08 -1.77 -22.79
N ASN A 337 15.69 -0.66 -22.17
CA ASN A 337 16.51 0.05 -21.18
C ASN A 337 16.11 -0.26 -19.72
N PHE A 338 15.11 -1.11 -19.46
CA PHE A 338 14.90 -1.69 -18.13
C PHE A 338 15.52 -3.09 -18.09
N HIS A 339 16.84 -3.11 -17.89
CA HIS A 339 17.54 -4.34 -17.53
C HIS A 339 17.03 -4.78 -16.14
N HIS A 340 16.58 -6.04 -16.04
CA HIS A 340 16.12 -6.77 -14.83
C HIS A 340 14.61 -6.61 -14.48
N PRO A 341 13.87 -7.68 -14.08
CA PRO A 341 12.40 -7.78 -14.17
C PRO A 341 11.52 -6.85 -13.31
N TYR A 342 12.08 -5.90 -12.57
CA TYR A 342 11.32 -5.19 -11.53
C TYR A 342 11.27 -3.69 -11.79
N GLY A 343 10.40 -3.28 -12.72
CA GLY A 343 10.04 -1.89 -12.99
C GLY A 343 11.23 -0.95 -13.25
N PRO A 344 10.98 0.36 -13.39
CA PRO A 344 12.04 1.34 -13.25
C PRO A 344 12.57 1.30 -11.82
N VAL A 345 13.66 0.56 -11.59
CA VAL A 345 14.60 0.98 -10.55
C VAL A 345 15.00 2.39 -10.96
N LEU A 346 14.60 3.40 -10.18
CA LEU A 346 15.06 4.78 -10.38
C LEU A 346 16.57 4.71 -10.62
N PRO A 347 17.13 5.47 -11.59
CA PRO A 347 18.56 5.46 -11.83
C PRO A 347 19.28 5.61 -10.49
N LYS A 348 20.21 4.69 -10.16
CA LYS A 348 20.81 4.57 -8.83
C LYS A 348 21.36 5.89 -8.26
N ALA A 349 21.66 6.85 -9.13
CA ALA A 349 22.15 8.19 -8.82
C ALA A 349 21.17 9.34 -9.11
N SER A 350 19.85 9.12 -9.14
CA SER A 350 18.89 10.20 -9.39
C SER A 350 18.65 11.08 -8.14
N THR A 351 18.25 12.33 -8.38
CA THR A 351 17.78 13.25 -7.33
C THR A 351 16.60 12.67 -6.55
N ASP A 352 15.79 11.81 -7.18
CA ASP A 352 14.63 11.17 -6.55
C ASP A 352 15.05 10.11 -5.53
N VAL A 353 16.10 9.32 -5.81
CA VAL A 353 16.68 8.38 -4.82
C VAL A 353 17.10 9.14 -3.54
N GLN A 354 17.78 10.28 -3.71
CA GLN A 354 18.20 11.09 -2.57
C GLN A 354 17.00 11.64 -1.78
N LYS A 355 15.95 12.11 -2.47
CA LYS A 355 14.72 12.60 -1.83
C LYS A 355 14.01 11.50 -1.04
N ILE A 356 13.87 10.29 -1.62
CA ILE A 356 13.27 9.14 -0.93
C ILE A 356 14.07 8.77 0.31
N VAL A 357 15.39 8.62 0.20
CA VAL A 357 16.24 8.25 1.35
C VAL A 357 16.26 9.37 2.43
N ARG A 358 16.10 10.64 2.04
CA ARG A 358 15.92 11.73 3.01
C ARG A 358 14.58 11.67 3.72
N SER A 359 13.50 11.34 3.02
CA SER A 359 12.15 11.30 3.60
C SER A 359 11.96 10.16 4.61
N THR A 360 12.83 9.14 4.60
CA THR A 360 12.83 8.05 5.59
C THR A 360 13.56 8.38 6.90
N ARG A 361 14.31 9.50 6.98
CA ARG A 361 15.20 9.80 8.12
C ARG A 361 14.51 9.80 9.50
N LEU A 362 13.28 10.31 9.57
CA LEU A 362 12.55 10.49 10.83
C LEU A 362 11.45 9.45 11.07
N ARG A 363 11.41 8.39 10.24
CA ARG A 363 10.39 7.36 10.30
C ARG A 363 10.72 6.32 11.36
N GLU A 364 9.69 5.76 12.00
CA GLU A 364 9.81 4.60 12.89
C GLU A 364 9.74 3.29 12.11
N HIS A 365 8.90 3.25 11.08
CA HIS A 365 8.71 2.11 10.21
C HIS A 365 8.99 2.51 8.76
N VAL A 366 9.81 1.72 8.06
CA VAL A 366 10.07 1.91 6.63
C VAL A 366 9.96 0.56 5.94
N ALA A 367 9.05 0.44 4.98
CA ALA A 367 8.94 -0.70 4.10
C ALA A 367 9.00 -0.22 2.65
N LEU A 368 10.01 -0.62 1.89
CA LEU A 368 10.16 -0.27 0.47
C LEU A 368 10.37 -1.55 -0.34
N SER A 369 9.34 -1.95 -1.07
CA SER A 369 9.33 -3.19 -1.85
C SER A 369 9.36 -2.88 -3.33
N TYR A 370 10.38 -3.35 -4.04
CA TYR A 370 10.57 -3.20 -5.50
C TYR A 370 10.57 -1.74 -6.00
N VAL A 371 10.85 -0.80 -5.10
CA VAL A 371 10.96 0.64 -5.38
C VAL A 371 12.42 1.03 -5.61
N LEU A 372 13.29 0.60 -4.70
CA LEU A 372 14.74 0.74 -4.75
C LEU A 372 15.34 -0.54 -4.19
N ASP A 373 16.47 -1.00 -4.74
CA ASP A 373 17.22 -2.07 -4.11
C ASP A 373 17.81 -1.58 -2.76
N ALA A 374 17.89 -2.46 -1.77
CA ALA A 374 18.39 -2.10 -0.45
C ALA A 374 19.81 -1.54 -0.51
N THR A 375 20.64 -2.09 -1.39
CA THR A 375 21.98 -1.61 -1.73
C THR A 375 22.00 -0.11 -2.07
N THR A 376 21.13 0.34 -2.97
CA THR A 376 21.00 1.74 -3.42
C THR A 376 20.54 2.63 -2.26
N ILE A 377 19.60 2.15 -1.44
CA ILE A 377 19.13 2.88 -0.26
C ILE A 377 20.29 3.10 0.72
N PHE A 378 21.05 2.05 1.04
CA PHE A 378 22.17 2.13 1.98
C PHE A 378 23.34 2.96 1.44
N GLU A 379 23.68 2.85 0.16
CA GLU A 379 24.72 3.66 -0.49
C GLU A 379 24.36 5.14 -0.50
N SER A 380 23.11 5.47 -0.83
CA SER A 380 22.61 6.84 -0.78
C SER A 380 22.64 7.37 0.66
N ALA A 381 22.23 6.56 1.64
CA ALA A 381 22.29 6.93 3.06
C ALA A 381 23.72 7.22 3.52
N LYS A 382 24.68 6.34 3.19
CA LYS A 382 26.11 6.54 3.48
C LYS A 382 26.67 7.80 2.84
N THR A 383 26.37 8.04 1.56
CA THR A 383 26.83 9.23 0.83
C THR A 383 26.30 10.50 1.49
N GLN A 384 25.03 10.50 1.88
CA GLN A 384 24.42 11.63 2.58
C GLN A 384 24.97 11.83 3.99
N LEU A 385 25.30 10.75 4.71
CA LEU A 385 25.95 10.81 6.02
C LEU A 385 27.35 11.41 5.91
N GLN A 386 28.13 10.99 4.90
CA GLN A 386 29.47 11.54 4.66
C GLN A 386 29.42 13.02 4.31
N ALA A 387 28.52 13.42 3.39
CA ALA A 387 28.34 14.83 3.03
C ALA A 387 27.91 15.70 4.24
N ALA A 388 27.12 15.16 5.16
CA ALA A 388 26.75 15.85 6.40
C ALA A 388 27.93 16.00 7.38
N LYS A 389 28.84 15.02 7.42
CA LYS A 389 30.09 15.12 8.21
C LYS A 389 31.05 16.14 7.62
N ASP A 390 31.19 16.19 6.29
CA ASP A 390 32.09 17.12 5.60
C ASP A 390 31.63 18.58 5.73
N THR A 391 30.33 18.82 5.85
CA THR A 391 29.75 20.17 6.02
C THR A 391 29.67 20.63 7.48
N ALA A 392 29.83 19.74 8.46
CA ALA A 392 29.87 20.09 9.87
C ALA A 392 31.21 20.76 10.24
N THR A 393 31.34 22.06 9.96
CA THR A 393 32.53 22.86 10.30
C THR A 393 32.62 23.23 11.79
N ASP A 394 31.59 22.94 12.59
CA ASP A 394 31.52 23.30 14.01
C ASP A 394 31.49 22.08 14.92
N GLN A 395 32.42 22.04 15.89
CA GLN A 395 32.52 21.00 16.94
C GLN A 395 31.27 20.90 17.83
N THR A 396 30.33 21.84 17.76
CA THR A 396 29.08 21.86 18.53
C THR A 396 27.96 21.04 17.90
N SER A 397 28.06 20.65 16.62
CA SER A 397 27.12 19.70 16.04
C SER A 397 27.57 18.28 16.38
N GLN A 398 27.26 17.83 17.60
CA GLN A 398 26.97 16.42 17.84
C GLN A 398 25.74 16.05 16.98
N ILE A 399 25.92 15.97 15.66
CA ILE A 399 25.04 15.18 14.82
C ILE A 399 25.18 13.80 15.43
N THR A 400 24.16 13.38 16.19
CA THR A 400 24.06 12.02 16.68
C THR A 400 24.52 11.14 15.54
N GLY A 401 25.54 10.31 15.71
CA GLY A 401 26.11 9.52 14.60
C GLY A 401 25.08 8.64 13.87
N ALA A 402 23.83 8.61 14.33
CA ALA A 402 22.66 8.04 13.69
C ALA A 402 22.22 8.81 12.43
N PHE A 403 22.11 8.08 11.33
CA PHE A 403 21.45 8.53 10.10
C PHE A 403 19.92 8.33 10.18
N TRP A 404 19.51 7.22 10.80
CA TRP A 404 18.10 6.86 11.04
C TRP A 404 17.86 6.70 12.55
N PRO A 405 17.71 7.81 13.29
CA PRO A 405 17.62 7.78 14.75
C PRO A 405 16.36 7.09 15.29
N ARG A 406 15.29 6.99 14.50
CA ARG A 406 13.97 6.52 14.94
C ARG A 406 13.53 5.19 14.35
N ILE A 407 14.18 4.70 13.29
CA ILE A 407 13.76 3.45 12.64
C ILE A 407 13.86 2.30 13.65
N THR A 408 12.71 1.71 13.97
CA THR A 408 12.56 0.51 14.78
C THR A 408 12.39 -0.72 13.89
N THR A 409 11.72 -0.57 12.75
CA THR A 409 11.54 -1.67 11.78
C THR A 409 11.83 -1.22 10.36
N LEU A 410 12.62 -2.00 9.62
CA LEU A 410 12.99 -1.72 8.25
C LEU A 410 12.83 -2.97 7.38
N ALA A 411 12.00 -2.91 6.33
CA ALA A 411 11.81 -3.99 5.35
C ALA A 411 12.17 -3.48 3.95
N LEU A 412 13.18 -4.05 3.31
CA LEU A 412 13.65 -3.63 1.99
C LEU A 412 13.78 -4.83 1.06
N THR A 413 13.50 -4.62 -0.23
CA THR A 413 13.80 -5.62 -1.26
C THR A 413 15.21 -5.48 -1.82
N ASP A 414 15.91 -6.58 -2.08
CA ASP A 414 17.17 -6.53 -2.82
C ASP A 414 17.38 -7.77 -3.70
N ILE A 415 17.43 -7.54 -5.02
CA ILE A 415 17.61 -8.58 -6.02
C ILE A 415 18.91 -9.36 -5.87
N CYS A 416 19.92 -8.74 -5.25
CA CYS A 416 21.24 -9.31 -5.03
C CYS A 416 21.21 -10.54 -4.10
N LEU A 417 20.10 -10.77 -3.39
CA LEU A 417 19.93 -11.93 -2.51
C LEU A 417 19.65 -13.24 -3.26
N ALA A 418 19.22 -13.17 -4.52
CA ALA A 418 18.88 -14.35 -5.31
C ALA A 418 20.11 -15.21 -5.64
N PRO A 419 19.97 -16.55 -5.72
CA PRO A 419 21.10 -17.46 -5.89
C PRO A 419 21.71 -17.42 -7.29
N ASN A 420 21.00 -16.83 -8.26
CA ASN A 420 21.48 -16.63 -9.63
C ASN A 420 22.22 -15.30 -9.83
N GLN A 421 22.32 -14.45 -8.80
CA GLN A 421 23.15 -13.25 -8.85
C GLN A 421 24.61 -13.58 -8.45
N PRO A 422 25.58 -12.78 -8.93
CA PRO A 422 26.96 -12.86 -8.44
C PRO A 422 27.02 -12.77 -6.91
N VAL A 423 27.81 -13.65 -6.30
CA VAL A 423 27.93 -13.80 -4.84
C VAL A 423 28.33 -12.47 -4.17
N GLU A 424 29.18 -11.70 -4.83
CA GLU A 424 29.68 -10.41 -4.34
C GLU A 424 28.56 -9.40 -4.13
N TYR A 425 27.46 -9.49 -4.89
CA TYR A 425 26.34 -8.57 -4.80
C TYR A 425 25.51 -8.82 -3.54
N GLY A 426 25.16 -10.07 -3.25
CA GLY A 426 24.49 -10.43 -2.00
C GLY A 426 25.34 -10.07 -0.79
N SER A 427 26.65 -10.35 -0.85
CA SER A 427 27.61 -9.99 0.19
C SER A 427 27.69 -8.48 0.39
N ARG A 428 27.57 -7.69 -0.68
CA ARG A 428 27.53 -6.23 -0.62
C ARG A 428 26.27 -5.72 0.07
N ALA A 429 25.09 -6.20 -0.31
CA ALA A 429 23.82 -5.78 0.28
C ALA A 429 23.79 -6.00 1.81
N VAL A 430 24.19 -7.21 2.23
CA VAL A 430 24.20 -7.61 3.64
C VAL A 430 25.31 -6.90 4.44
N ARG A 431 26.47 -6.64 3.84
CA ARG A 431 27.54 -5.81 4.44
C ARG A 431 27.08 -4.37 4.66
N LEU A 432 26.48 -3.75 3.65
CA LEU A 432 25.99 -2.37 3.73
C LEU A 432 24.94 -2.21 4.83
N ALA A 433 24.06 -3.20 4.98
CA ALA A 433 23.11 -3.24 6.09
C ALA A 433 23.82 -3.30 7.46
N ALA A 434 24.81 -4.18 7.63
CA ALA A 434 25.59 -4.28 8.87
C ALA A 434 26.29 -2.96 9.24
N GLU A 435 26.85 -2.28 8.24
CA GLU A 435 27.51 -0.99 8.42
C GLU A 435 26.49 0.11 8.80
N MET A 436 25.30 0.08 8.20
CA MET A 436 24.25 1.05 8.50
C MET A 436 23.56 0.83 9.84
N ILE A 437 23.59 -0.38 10.40
CA ILE A 437 23.08 -0.66 11.75
C ILE A 437 23.75 0.22 12.81
N THR A 438 25.04 0.52 12.65
CA THR A 438 25.78 1.44 13.53
C THR A 438 25.19 2.85 13.55
N HIS A 439 24.33 3.17 12.58
CA HIS A 439 23.64 4.44 12.37
C HIS A 439 22.11 4.34 12.58
N MET A 440 21.62 3.22 13.11
CA MET A 440 20.20 2.94 13.42
C MET A 440 20.02 2.52 14.89
N PRO A 441 20.18 3.43 15.87
CA PRO A 441 20.21 3.07 17.28
C PRO A 441 18.90 2.46 17.79
N ALA A 442 17.75 2.79 17.19
CA ALA A 442 16.44 2.31 17.60
C ALA A 442 16.01 0.97 16.95
N LEU A 443 16.84 0.40 16.08
CA LEU A 443 16.47 -0.76 15.26
C LEU A 443 16.16 -1.99 16.13
N GLU A 444 14.99 -2.57 15.90
CA GLU A 444 14.55 -3.84 16.47
C GLU A 444 14.44 -4.93 15.42
N ILE A 445 13.98 -4.61 14.20
CA ILE A 445 13.79 -5.59 13.10
C ILE A 445 14.29 -5.01 11.78
N LEU A 446 15.18 -5.73 11.11
CA LEU A 446 15.58 -5.47 9.72
C LEU A 446 15.25 -6.72 8.88
N GLU A 447 14.47 -6.56 7.82
CA GLU A 447 14.22 -7.59 6.81
C GLU A 447 14.74 -7.13 5.45
N LEU A 448 15.75 -7.82 4.93
CA LEU A 448 16.13 -7.75 3.52
C LEU A 448 15.57 -8.98 2.84
N TRP A 449 14.76 -8.80 1.81
CA TRP A 449 14.09 -9.93 1.19
C TRP A 449 14.02 -9.79 -0.32
N TYR A 450 13.79 -10.90 -0.98
CA TYR A 450 13.57 -10.91 -2.40
C TYR A 450 12.79 -12.16 -2.79
N GLY A 451 11.87 -12.01 -3.72
CA GLY A 451 11.09 -13.11 -4.26
C GLY A 451 10.85 -12.91 -5.74
N ASN A 452 11.08 -13.95 -6.53
CA ASN A 452 10.67 -14.03 -7.92
C ASN A 452 9.98 -15.38 -8.18
N LYS A 453 9.87 -15.76 -9.46
CA LYS A 453 9.21 -17.00 -9.87
C LYS A 453 9.99 -18.28 -9.60
N GLU A 454 11.28 -18.18 -9.33
CA GLU A 454 12.21 -19.31 -9.21
C GLU A 454 12.74 -19.44 -7.78
N HIS A 455 12.98 -18.29 -7.14
CA HIS A 455 13.73 -18.18 -5.91
C HIS A 455 13.14 -17.13 -4.97
N GLY A 456 13.17 -17.45 -3.69
CA GLY A 456 12.82 -16.56 -2.60
C GLY A 456 13.89 -16.59 -1.51
N CYS A 457 14.27 -15.41 -1.01
CA CYS A 457 15.24 -15.24 0.06
C CYS A 457 14.73 -14.21 1.07
N LEU A 458 14.94 -14.49 2.36
CA LEU A 458 14.77 -13.55 3.46
C LEU A 458 16.03 -13.59 4.33
N PHE A 459 16.67 -12.44 4.48
CA PHE A 459 17.62 -12.16 5.54
C PHE A 459 16.92 -11.28 6.58
N ARG A 460 16.83 -11.74 7.82
CA ARG A 460 16.26 -10.95 8.91
C ARG A 460 17.25 -10.82 10.05
N PHE A 461 17.37 -9.62 10.61
CA PHE A 461 17.96 -9.37 11.92
C PHE A 461 16.87 -8.91 12.91
N GLU A 462 16.83 -9.51 14.09
CA GLU A 462 15.94 -9.15 15.19
C GLU A 462 16.74 -8.89 16.47
N SER A 463 16.47 -7.76 17.13
CA SER A 463 17.04 -7.37 18.43
C SER A 463 15.97 -6.74 19.29
N THR A 464 15.29 -7.57 20.10
CA THR A 464 14.17 -7.10 20.93
C THR A 464 14.67 -6.33 22.14
N ARG A 465 14.34 -5.03 22.25
CA ARG A 465 14.59 -4.26 23.49
C ARG A 465 13.67 -4.68 24.64
N ARG A 466 12.47 -5.18 24.32
CA ARG A 466 11.41 -5.52 25.29
C ARG A 466 11.78 -6.65 26.25
N SER A 467 12.74 -7.50 25.90
CA SER A 467 13.27 -8.51 26.80
C SER A 467 14.76 -8.27 26.97
N ALA A 468 15.15 -7.79 28.15
CA ALA A 468 16.55 -7.59 28.53
C ALA A 468 17.38 -8.89 28.52
N ALA A 469 16.80 -10.04 28.17
CA ALA A 469 17.44 -11.35 28.04
C ALA A 469 17.41 -11.93 26.61
N ALA A 470 16.77 -11.26 25.64
CA ALA A 470 16.70 -11.77 24.28
C ALA A 470 18.02 -11.54 23.53
N ARG A 471 18.60 -12.63 23.03
CA ARG A 471 19.79 -12.57 22.16
C ARG A 471 19.37 -12.02 20.79
N PRO A 472 20.19 -11.18 20.14
CA PRO A 472 19.93 -10.81 18.76
C PRO A 472 20.04 -12.05 17.87
N VAL A 473 19.16 -12.14 16.87
CA VAL A 473 19.08 -13.30 15.96
C VAL A 473 19.10 -12.84 14.52
N ILE A 474 19.94 -13.47 13.71
CA ILE A 474 19.81 -13.46 12.25
C ILE A 474 19.08 -14.73 11.82
N THR A 475 18.01 -14.57 11.06
CA THR A 475 17.31 -15.68 10.39
C THR A 475 17.47 -15.53 8.89
N ILE A 476 18.04 -16.55 8.24
CA ILE A 476 18.17 -16.63 6.79
C ILE A 476 17.27 -17.73 6.28
N LEU A 477 16.28 -17.35 5.49
CA LEU A 477 15.36 -18.27 4.82
C LEU A 477 15.59 -18.26 3.32
N THR A 478 15.63 -19.44 2.72
CA THR A 478 15.78 -19.63 1.26
C THR A 478 14.73 -20.60 0.76
N THR A 479 14.37 -20.53 -0.52
CA THR A 479 13.51 -21.55 -1.18
C THR A 479 14.33 -22.57 -1.98
N TRP A 480 15.65 -22.56 -1.86
CA TRP A 480 16.55 -23.51 -2.50
C TRP A 480 17.37 -24.26 -1.44
N ASP A 481 17.75 -25.50 -1.76
CA ASP A 481 18.38 -26.47 -0.85
C ASP A 481 19.87 -26.18 -0.56
N ALA A 482 20.24 -24.92 -0.38
CA ALA A 482 21.57 -24.51 0.03
C ALA A 482 21.53 -23.22 0.83
N GLN A 483 22.50 -23.08 1.73
CA GLN A 483 22.81 -21.78 2.34
C GLN A 483 23.25 -20.80 1.24
N PRO A 484 22.85 -19.51 1.30
CA PRO A 484 23.30 -18.55 0.32
C PRO A 484 24.83 -18.43 0.33
N ALA A 485 25.47 -18.57 -0.83
CA ALA A 485 26.92 -18.49 -0.97
C ALA A 485 27.50 -17.12 -0.56
N TRP A 486 26.65 -16.09 -0.54
CA TRP A 486 27.02 -14.76 -0.06
C TRP A 486 27.08 -14.64 1.46
N TRP A 487 26.65 -15.64 2.23
CA TRP A 487 26.83 -15.63 3.68
C TRP A 487 28.14 -16.32 4.06
N THR A 488 29.14 -15.53 4.44
CA THR A 488 30.49 -16.00 4.76
C THR A 488 30.84 -15.78 6.24
N PRO A 489 31.84 -16.50 6.79
CA PRO A 489 32.30 -16.27 8.16
C PRO A 489 32.74 -14.83 8.45
N GLU A 490 33.28 -14.13 7.44
CA GLU A 490 33.67 -12.72 7.56
C GLU A 490 32.45 -11.80 7.73
N LEU A 491 31.36 -12.09 7.02
CA LEU A 491 30.11 -11.35 7.18
C LEU A 491 29.44 -11.67 8.52
N GLU A 492 29.48 -12.92 8.96
CA GLU A 492 28.98 -13.30 10.28
C GLU A 492 29.73 -12.55 11.39
N SER A 493 31.05 -12.45 11.28
CA SER A 493 31.89 -11.70 12.23
C SER A 493 31.54 -10.20 12.22
N LEU A 494 31.41 -9.59 11.04
CA LEU A 494 31.00 -8.19 10.90
C LEU A 494 29.62 -7.94 11.54
N TRP A 495 28.66 -8.83 11.30
CA TRP A 495 27.33 -8.72 11.89
C TRP A 495 27.35 -8.90 13.40
N ALA A 496 28.18 -9.80 13.94
CA ALA A 496 28.35 -9.97 15.37
C ALA A 496 28.88 -8.67 16.02
N GLU A 497 29.85 -8.00 15.39
CA GLU A 497 30.38 -6.71 15.83
C GLU A 497 29.32 -5.60 15.77
N SER A 498 28.59 -5.49 14.66
CA SER A 498 27.52 -4.49 14.50
C SER A 498 26.36 -4.72 15.49
N ALA A 499 25.95 -5.98 15.70
CA ALA A 499 24.87 -6.33 16.62
C ALA A 499 25.23 -6.07 18.09
N ALA A 500 26.51 -6.18 18.45
CA ALA A 500 26.99 -5.89 19.80
C ALA A 500 26.76 -4.42 20.23
N LEU A 501 26.55 -3.51 19.27
CA LEU A 501 26.18 -2.11 19.54
C LEU A 501 24.72 -1.96 19.98
N LEU A 502 23.85 -2.91 19.61
CA LEU A 502 22.41 -2.87 19.92
C LEU A 502 22.05 -3.77 21.11
N SER A 503 22.83 -4.84 21.35
CA SER A 503 22.56 -5.81 22.40
C SER A 503 23.86 -6.32 23.03
N PRO A 504 23.91 -6.49 24.37
CA PRO A 504 25.08 -7.05 25.05
C PRO A 504 25.22 -8.57 24.87
N TYR A 505 24.23 -9.23 24.25
CA TYR A 505 24.24 -10.68 24.06
C TYR A 505 24.84 -11.07 22.70
N PRO A 506 25.52 -12.22 22.61
CA PRO A 506 26.09 -12.67 21.35
C PRO A 506 25.00 -12.98 20.33
N LEU A 507 25.29 -12.61 19.08
CA LEU A 507 24.48 -12.89 17.92
C LEU A 507 24.32 -14.39 17.69
N ARG A 508 23.09 -14.82 17.42
CA ARG A 508 22.77 -16.17 16.94
C ARG A 508 22.39 -16.11 15.47
N VAL A 509 22.84 -17.08 14.69
CA VAL A 509 22.48 -17.21 13.27
C VAL A 509 21.70 -18.50 13.07
N GLU A 510 20.58 -18.41 12.37
CA GLU A 510 19.72 -19.53 12.02
C GLU A 510 19.51 -19.56 10.50
N HIS A 511 19.70 -20.72 9.90
CA HIS A 511 19.42 -20.96 8.49
C HIS A 511 18.30 -21.98 8.37
N ARG A 512 17.29 -21.68 7.55
CA ARG A 512 16.18 -22.61 7.30
C ARG A 512 15.74 -22.55 5.85
N VAL A 513 15.78 -23.71 5.18
CA VAL A 513 15.20 -23.87 3.85
C VAL A 513 13.68 -23.97 4.00
N LEU A 514 12.96 -23.16 3.22
CA LEU A 514 11.52 -23.22 3.09
C LEU A 514 11.20 -24.32 2.07
N PRO A 515 10.44 -25.35 2.45
CA PRO A 515 10.13 -26.45 1.54
C PRO A 515 9.39 -25.92 0.30
N GLU A 516 9.64 -26.56 -0.84
CA GLU A 516 8.94 -26.29 -2.09
C GLU A 516 7.43 -26.45 -1.87
N MET A 517 6.62 -25.50 -2.37
CA MET A 517 5.17 -25.71 -2.39
C MET A 517 4.86 -26.73 -3.47
N LEU A 518 4.42 -27.92 -3.05
CA LEU A 518 3.69 -28.86 -3.90
C LEU A 518 2.33 -28.22 -4.29
N SER A 519 2.32 -27.23 -5.16
CA SER A 519 1.09 -26.69 -5.72
C SER A 519 0.70 -27.54 -6.94
N PRO A 520 -0.53 -28.08 -7.02
CA PRO A 520 -1.02 -28.78 -8.22
C PRO A 520 -1.02 -27.90 -9.46
N THR A 521 -1.08 -26.57 -9.27
CA THR A 521 -0.99 -25.57 -10.32
C THR A 521 0.41 -24.98 -10.31
N ASN A 522 0.99 -24.82 -11.50
CA ASN A 522 2.31 -24.23 -11.78
C ASN A 522 2.36 -22.76 -11.30
N ASN A 523 2.36 -22.54 -9.97
CA ASN A 523 2.29 -21.23 -9.36
C ASN A 523 3.67 -20.57 -9.47
N ARG A 524 3.84 -19.79 -10.53
CA ARG A 524 5.02 -18.97 -10.78
C ARG A 524 5.29 -17.93 -9.69
N LEU A 525 4.45 -17.73 -8.68
CA LEU A 525 4.73 -16.82 -7.56
C LEU A 525 4.99 -17.58 -6.26
N ALA A 526 5.03 -18.92 -6.28
CA ALA A 526 5.19 -19.71 -5.06
C ALA A 526 6.41 -19.31 -4.20
N PRO A 527 7.62 -19.07 -4.76
CA PRO A 527 8.77 -18.65 -3.95
C PRO A 527 8.57 -17.26 -3.32
N TYR A 528 8.06 -16.30 -4.10
CA TYR A 528 7.68 -14.97 -3.61
C TYR A 528 6.67 -15.02 -2.46
N MET A 529 5.59 -15.79 -2.63
CA MET A 529 4.56 -16.00 -1.61
C MET A 529 5.13 -16.57 -0.33
N ARG A 530 6.05 -17.52 -0.47
CA ARG A 530 6.65 -18.22 0.66
C ARG A 530 7.52 -17.29 1.49
N VAL A 531 8.26 -16.40 0.85
CA VAL A 531 9.06 -15.37 1.53
C VAL A 531 8.16 -14.36 2.23
N ILE A 532 7.19 -13.78 1.53
CA ILE A 532 6.28 -12.77 2.11
C ILE A 532 5.53 -13.33 3.31
N GLY A 533 4.99 -14.54 3.20
CA GLY A 533 4.26 -15.19 4.29
C GLY A 533 5.13 -15.47 5.53
N ASN A 534 6.46 -15.44 5.39
CA ASN A 534 7.39 -15.57 6.52
C ASN A 534 7.91 -14.23 7.05
N LEU A 535 7.64 -13.09 6.40
CA LEU A 535 8.03 -11.77 6.92
C LEU A 535 7.30 -11.47 8.23
N VAL A 536 8.03 -10.96 9.22
CA VAL A 536 7.44 -10.43 10.46
C VAL A 536 6.80 -9.08 10.16
N LEU A 537 7.40 -8.30 9.26
CA LEU A 537 6.88 -7.01 8.81
C LEU A 537 5.96 -7.16 7.58
N ARG A 538 5.38 -8.35 7.35
CA ARG A 538 4.53 -8.62 6.17
C ARG A 538 3.40 -7.60 6.02
N ASP A 539 2.75 -7.21 7.11
CA ASP A 539 1.61 -6.28 7.11
C ASP A 539 2.04 -4.83 6.83
N ARG A 540 3.35 -4.53 6.85
CA ARG A 540 3.94 -3.26 6.39
C ARG A 540 4.38 -3.31 4.93
N VAL A 541 4.64 -4.51 4.42
CA VAL A 541 5.15 -4.79 3.07
C VAL A 541 4.01 -4.98 2.07
N ILE A 542 2.91 -5.58 2.49
CA ILE A 542 1.71 -5.84 1.71
C ILE A 542 0.47 -5.67 2.61
N ASP A 543 -0.57 -5.02 2.11
CA ASP A 543 -1.83 -4.92 2.85
C ASP A 543 -2.40 -6.32 3.13
N PRO A 544 -2.92 -6.60 4.34
CA PRO A 544 -3.44 -7.92 4.67
C PRO A 544 -4.56 -8.40 3.74
N VAL A 545 -5.38 -7.50 3.17
CA VAL A 545 -6.39 -7.87 2.16
C VAL A 545 -5.71 -8.33 0.88
N SER A 546 -4.70 -7.59 0.41
CA SER A 546 -3.94 -7.95 -0.79
C SER A 546 -3.17 -9.26 -0.61
N LEU A 547 -2.56 -9.49 0.55
CA LEU A 547 -1.91 -10.77 0.87
C LEU A 547 -2.91 -11.91 0.87
N TYR A 548 -4.06 -11.72 1.50
CA TYR A 548 -5.10 -12.72 1.54
C TYR A 548 -5.61 -13.08 0.15
N ASP A 549 -5.92 -12.07 -0.67
CA ASP A 549 -6.35 -12.29 -2.04
C ASP A 549 -5.31 -13.11 -2.84
N MET A 550 -4.03 -12.85 -2.61
CA MET A 550 -2.92 -13.53 -3.25
C MET A 550 -2.72 -14.98 -2.77
N VAL A 551 -2.95 -15.26 -1.49
CA VAL A 551 -2.89 -16.63 -0.93
C VAL A 551 -4.03 -17.49 -1.46
N GLN A 552 -5.23 -16.91 -1.58
CA GLN A 552 -6.43 -17.65 -1.98
C GLN A 552 -6.46 -18.01 -3.47
N ASP A 553 -5.76 -17.25 -4.30
CA ASP A 553 -5.57 -17.52 -5.72
C ASP A 553 -4.08 -17.48 -6.06
N PRO A 554 -3.32 -18.55 -5.81
CA PRO A 554 -1.91 -18.64 -6.19
C PRO A 554 -1.73 -18.58 -7.72
N THR A 555 -2.77 -18.91 -8.49
CA THR A 555 -2.84 -18.75 -9.95
C THR A 555 -3.01 -17.29 -10.37
N TYR A 556 -2.59 -16.32 -9.54
CA TYR A 556 -2.71 -14.90 -9.84
C TYR A 556 -1.67 -14.31 -10.79
N ALA A 557 -0.60 -15.04 -11.07
CA ALA A 557 -0.24 -15.14 -12.47
C ALA A 557 -1.29 -16.09 -13.02
N VAL A 558 -2.36 -15.59 -13.68
CA VAL A 558 -3.18 -16.47 -14.54
C VAL A 558 -2.15 -17.33 -15.25
N SER A 559 -2.41 -18.62 -15.41
CA SER A 559 -1.56 -19.45 -16.27
C SER A 559 -1.62 -18.87 -17.68
N TRP A 560 -0.90 -17.77 -17.91
CA TRP A 560 -0.80 -17.06 -19.14
C TRP A 560 0.16 -17.91 -19.93
N PRO A 561 -0.28 -18.48 -21.06
CA PRO A 561 0.64 -19.20 -21.90
C PRO A 561 1.82 -18.27 -22.23
N GLU A 562 3.02 -18.81 -22.09
CA GLU A 562 4.29 -18.18 -22.50
C GLU A 562 4.22 -17.48 -23.85
#